data_AF-A0A8J7K6Z7-F1
#
_entry.id   AF-A0A8J7K6Z7-F1
#
_cell.length_a   1.000
_cell.length_b   1.000
_cell.length_c   1.000
_cell.angle_alpha   90.00
_cell.angle_beta   90.00
_cell.angle_gamma   90.00
#
_symmetry.space_group_name_H-M   'P 1'
#
loop_
_entity.id
_entity.type
_entity.pdbx_description
1 polymer ?
#
loop_
_entity_poly.entity_id
_entity_poly.type
_entity_poly.pdbx_seq_one_letter_code
_entity_poly.pdbx_strand_id
1 'polypeptide(L)'
;MPSPDKLVESNVSVLAKFGYKAFDGAEEDWSGMWALLKGDFATAEFPDVSDFADMRPSQQEAAKIYMRRRLIADRFFEECRAVQADLYKGINTDQMERYTLARDAYEDSVNHFGEAREKLADVLKDVYW
;
A
#
# COMPACT_ATOMS: atom_id res chain seq x y z
N MET A 1 30.13 -4.94 8.97
CA MET A 1 28.73 -4.46 9.03
C MET A 1 27.95 -5.20 7.95
N PRO A 2 26.90 -5.97 8.27
CA PRO A 2 26.07 -6.56 7.22
C PRO A 2 25.27 -5.46 6.52
N SER A 3 25.16 -5.52 5.19
CA SER A 3 24.42 -4.57 4.36
C SER A 3 22.93 -4.52 4.76
N PRO A 4 22.27 -3.34 4.77
CA PRO A 4 20.84 -3.18 5.01
C PRO A 4 19.92 -4.04 4.13
N ASP A 5 20.43 -4.54 3.00
CA ASP A 5 19.65 -5.36 2.04
C ASP A 5 19.24 -6.73 2.60
N LYS A 6 19.93 -7.27 3.61
CA LYS A 6 19.62 -8.61 4.14
C LYS A 6 18.47 -8.66 5.16
N LEU A 7 17.96 -7.51 5.60
CA LEU A 7 16.83 -7.46 6.54
C LEU A 7 15.47 -7.40 5.82
N VAL A 8 15.48 -7.10 4.51
CA VAL A 8 14.28 -7.02 3.66
C VAL A 8 13.67 -8.41 3.40
N GLU A 9 14.47 -9.47 3.44
CA GLU A 9 14.02 -10.85 3.14
C GLU A 9 13.13 -11.46 4.25
N SER A 10 13.09 -10.89 5.46
CA SER A 10 12.40 -11.50 6.61
C SER A 10 10.98 -10.96 6.89
N ASN A 11 10.63 -9.77 6.38
CA ASN A 11 9.31 -9.15 6.62
C ASN A 11 8.24 -9.47 5.56
N VAL A 12 8.63 -10.20 4.51
CA VAL A 12 7.73 -10.78 3.48
C VAL A 12 6.61 -11.66 4.07
N SER A 13 6.79 -12.12 5.31
CA SER A 13 5.95 -13.10 6.01
C SER A 13 4.54 -12.62 6.39
N VAL A 14 4.30 -11.31 6.56
CA VAL A 14 3.00 -10.83 7.08
C VAL A 14 2.02 -10.47 5.95
N LEU A 15 2.48 -9.76 4.93
CA LEU A 15 1.73 -9.51 3.69
C LEU A 15 1.27 -10.79 2.95
N ALA A 16 2.08 -11.86 3.02
CA ALA A 16 1.71 -13.17 2.49
C ALA A 16 0.42 -13.74 3.09
N LYS A 17 0.07 -13.38 4.33
CA LYS A 17 -1.16 -13.83 4.99
C LYS A 17 -2.43 -13.21 4.38
N PHE A 18 -2.28 -12.07 3.71
CA PHE A 18 -3.34 -11.40 2.97
C PHE A 18 -3.25 -11.66 1.45
N GLY A 19 -2.38 -12.59 1.03
CA GLY A 19 -2.21 -12.99 -0.37
C GLY A 19 -1.20 -12.15 -1.17
N TYR A 20 -0.53 -11.18 -0.55
CA TYR A 20 0.47 -10.36 -1.22
C TYR A 20 1.82 -11.08 -1.30
N LYS A 21 2.43 -11.13 -2.49
CA LYS A 21 3.79 -11.65 -2.69
C LYS A 21 4.84 -10.55 -2.48
N ALA A 22 6.02 -10.97 -2.02
CA ALA A 22 7.20 -10.10 -1.99
C ALA A 22 7.48 -9.54 -3.39
N PHE A 23 8.04 -8.33 -3.44
CA PHE A 23 8.52 -7.73 -4.69
C PHE A 23 9.76 -8.50 -5.18
N ASP A 24 9.57 -9.50 -6.03
CA ASP A 24 10.62 -10.37 -6.58
C ASP A 24 10.99 -10.06 -8.04
N GLY A 25 10.44 -8.97 -8.60
CA GLY A 25 10.65 -8.61 -10.01
C GLY A 25 9.87 -9.47 -11.00
N ALA A 26 8.95 -10.33 -10.55
CA ALA A 26 7.93 -10.92 -11.42
C ALA A 26 6.91 -9.86 -11.86
N GLU A 27 6.24 -10.08 -13.00
CA GLU A 27 5.12 -9.25 -13.44
C GLU A 27 4.08 -9.13 -12.32
N GLU A 28 3.85 -7.90 -11.86
CA GLU A 28 2.85 -7.58 -10.84
C GLU A 28 1.47 -8.06 -11.33
N ASP A 29 0.83 -9.00 -10.60
CA ASP A 29 -0.53 -9.46 -10.90
C ASP A 29 -1.55 -8.36 -10.54
N TRP A 30 -1.63 -7.37 -11.42
CA TRP A 30 -2.53 -6.23 -11.27
C TRP A 30 -3.99 -6.62 -11.22
N SER A 31 -4.38 -7.66 -11.95
CA SER A 31 -5.77 -8.10 -12.00
C SER A 31 -6.16 -8.76 -10.68
N GLY A 32 -5.31 -9.64 -10.15
CA GLY A 32 -5.51 -10.27 -8.85
C GLY A 32 -5.52 -9.24 -7.71
N MET A 33 -4.60 -8.28 -7.73
CA MET A 33 -4.57 -7.22 -6.72
C MET A 33 -5.79 -6.29 -6.82
N TRP A 34 -6.21 -5.94 -8.03
CA TRP A 34 -7.39 -5.11 -8.23
C TRP A 34 -8.66 -5.81 -7.76
N ALA A 35 -8.80 -7.11 -7.95
CA ALA A 35 -9.96 -7.88 -7.49
C ALA A 35 -10.18 -7.76 -5.97
N LEU A 36 -9.10 -7.61 -5.19
CA LEU A 36 -9.16 -7.41 -3.74
C LEU A 36 -9.56 -5.99 -3.33
N LEU A 37 -9.25 -5.00 -4.18
CA LEU A 37 -9.33 -3.58 -3.83
C LEU A 37 -10.46 -2.82 -4.53
N LYS A 38 -11.00 -3.34 -5.63
CA LYS A 38 -12.03 -2.65 -6.41
C LYS A 38 -13.29 -2.32 -5.60
N GLY A 39 -13.56 -3.10 -4.54
CA GLY A 39 -14.64 -2.84 -3.59
C GLY A 39 -14.53 -1.49 -2.86
N ASP A 40 -13.33 -0.90 -2.78
CA ASP A 40 -13.14 0.46 -2.23
C ASP A 40 -13.89 1.54 -3.03
N PHE A 41 -14.22 1.26 -4.28
CA PHE A 41 -14.84 2.21 -5.21
C PHE A 41 -16.32 1.90 -5.47
N ALA A 42 -16.83 0.77 -4.94
CA ALA A 42 -18.24 0.44 -5.05
C ALA A 42 -19.07 1.39 -4.18
N THR A 43 -20.03 2.06 -4.79
CA THR A 43 -20.98 2.95 -4.10
C THR A 43 -22.41 2.55 -4.43
N ALA A 44 -23.41 3.10 -3.74
CA ALA A 44 -24.81 2.82 -4.06
C ALA A 44 -25.18 3.25 -5.50
N GLU A 45 -24.56 4.32 -6.00
CA GLU A 45 -24.76 4.84 -7.35
C GLU A 45 -23.91 4.12 -8.40
N PHE A 46 -22.80 3.53 -7.98
CA PHE A 46 -21.85 2.82 -8.82
C PHE A 46 -21.45 1.48 -8.16
N PRO A 47 -22.35 0.49 -8.13
CA PRO A 47 -22.13 -0.75 -7.39
C PRO A 47 -21.20 -1.72 -8.10
N ASP A 48 -21.10 -1.64 -9.43
CA ASP A 48 -20.30 -2.54 -10.24
C ASP A 48 -19.05 -1.84 -10.78
N VAL A 49 -17.92 -2.13 -10.14
CA VAL A 49 -16.61 -1.60 -10.53
C VAL A 49 -15.95 -2.59 -11.48
N SER A 50 -15.62 -2.12 -12.69
CA SER A 50 -15.00 -2.91 -13.75
C SER A 50 -13.77 -3.69 -13.27
N ASP A 51 -13.60 -4.89 -13.84
CA ASP A 51 -12.34 -5.62 -13.68
C ASP A 51 -11.21 -4.87 -14.39
N PHE A 52 -9.98 -5.11 -13.92
CA PHE A 52 -8.81 -4.36 -14.37
C PHE A 52 -8.58 -4.48 -15.88
N ALA A 53 -8.83 -5.67 -16.44
CA ALA A 53 -8.68 -5.95 -17.86
C ALA A 53 -9.68 -5.17 -18.73
N ASP A 54 -10.84 -4.81 -18.19
CA ASP A 54 -11.93 -4.13 -18.91
C ASP A 54 -11.85 -2.60 -18.80
N MET A 55 -10.93 -2.09 -17.97
CA MET A 55 -10.69 -0.66 -17.83
C MET A 55 -10.02 -0.05 -19.06
N ARG A 56 -10.32 1.22 -19.33
CA ARG A 56 -9.56 2.01 -20.32
C ARG A 56 -8.12 2.26 -19.82
N PRO A 57 -7.15 2.55 -20.71
CA PRO A 57 -5.75 2.74 -20.31
C PRO A 57 -5.52 3.78 -19.21
N SER A 58 -6.25 4.89 -19.20
CA SER A 58 -6.15 5.92 -18.15
C SER A 58 -6.60 5.41 -16.78
N GLN A 59 -7.68 4.63 -16.75
CA GLN A 59 -8.20 3.99 -15.54
C GLN A 59 -7.23 2.91 -15.04
N GLN A 60 -6.66 2.11 -15.94
CA GLN A 60 -5.64 1.11 -15.58
C GLN A 60 -4.42 1.78 -14.95
N GLU A 61 -3.91 2.88 -15.49
CA GLU A 61 -2.76 3.56 -14.88
C GLU A 61 -3.09 4.19 -13.53
N ALA A 62 -4.26 4.83 -13.39
CA ALA A 62 -4.70 5.34 -12.10
C ALA A 62 -4.86 4.19 -11.07
N ALA A 63 -5.39 3.04 -11.49
CA ALA A 63 -5.51 1.85 -10.66
C ALA A 63 -4.14 1.27 -10.24
N LYS A 64 -3.17 1.21 -11.15
CA LYS A 64 -1.79 0.80 -10.82
C LYS A 64 -1.14 1.73 -9.81
N ILE A 65 -1.33 3.04 -9.94
CA ILE A 65 -0.81 4.01 -8.97
C ILE A 65 -1.45 3.77 -7.59
N TYR A 66 -2.78 3.65 -7.54
CA TYR A 66 -3.51 3.35 -6.30
C TYR A 66 -3.00 2.06 -5.63
N MET A 67 -2.89 0.98 -6.40
CA MET A 67 -2.40 -0.31 -5.92
C MET A 67 -0.96 -0.20 -5.39
N ARG A 68 -0.05 0.46 -6.10
CA ARG A 68 1.32 0.68 -5.61
C ARG A 68 1.35 1.48 -4.31
N ARG A 69 0.53 2.52 -4.20
CA ARG A 69 0.43 3.31 -2.96
C ARG A 69 -0.11 2.48 -1.80
N ARG A 70 -1.04 1.55 -2.06
CA ARG A 70 -1.51 0.59 -1.06
C ARG A 70 -0.36 -0.28 -0.53
N LEU A 71 0.43 -0.88 -1.41
CA LEU A 71 1.57 -1.73 -0.99
C LEU A 71 2.61 -0.95 -0.18
N ILE A 72 2.88 0.29 -0.57
CA ILE A 72 3.80 1.17 0.16
C ILE A 72 3.25 1.48 1.55
N ALA A 73 1.97 1.81 1.68
CA ALA A 73 1.34 2.09 2.96
C ALA A 73 1.31 0.87 3.88
N ASP A 74 1.00 -0.32 3.34
CA ASP A 74 1.01 -1.55 4.12
C ASP A 74 2.43 -1.91 4.60
N ARG A 75 3.45 -1.70 3.75
CA ARG A 75 4.85 -1.89 4.15
C ARG A 75 5.24 -0.94 5.30
N PHE A 76 4.96 0.36 5.18
CA PHE A 76 5.32 1.31 6.24
C PHE A 76 4.53 1.07 7.52
N PHE A 77 3.29 0.58 7.42
CA PHE A 77 2.53 0.13 8.58
C PHE A 77 3.24 -1.01 9.31
N GLU A 78 3.71 -2.02 8.58
CA GLU A 78 4.45 -3.14 9.16
C GLU A 78 5.76 -2.70 9.82
N GLU A 79 6.53 -1.84 9.14
CA GLU A 79 7.76 -1.26 9.69
C GLU A 79 7.48 -0.45 10.97
N CYS A 80 6.46 0.41 10.95
CA CYS A 80 6.02 1.18 12.11
C CYS A 80 5.60 0.28 13.28
N ARG A 81 4.83 -0.78 13.01
CA ARG A 81 4.44 -1.77 14.03
C ARG A 81 5.62 -2.53 14.61
N ALA A 82 6.61 -2.89 13.79
CA ALA A 82 7.80 -3.57 14.26
C ALA A 82 8.60 -2.69 15.24
N VAL A 83 8.81 -1.42 14.88
CA VAL A 83 9.52 -0.47 15.75
C VAL A 83 8.71 -0.14 16.99
N GLN A 84 7.38 -0.03 16.89
CA GLN A 84 6.51 0.14 18.05
C GLN A 84 6.62 -1.06 19.01
N ALA A 85 6.70 -2.28 18.49
CA ALA A 85 6.84 -3.48 19.31
C ALA A 85 8.17 -3.50 20.08
N ASP A 86 9.23 -2.94 19.51
CA ASP A 86 10.52 -2.80 20.17
C ASP A 86 10.47 -1.86 21.38
N LEU A 87 9.61 -0.83 21.37
CA LEU A 87 9.44 0.06 22.53
C LEU A 87 9.01 -0.68 23.80
N TYR A 88 8.25 -1.77 23.68
CA TYR A 88 7.83 -2.57 24.83
C TYR A 88 8.98 -3.34 25.48
N LYS A 89 10.13 -3.47 24.81
CA LYS A 89 11.34 -4.13 25.35
C LYS A 89 12.17 -3.19 26.24
N GLY A 90 11.87 -1.88 26.20
CA GLY A 90 12.49 -0.85 27.05
C GLY A 90 12.65 0.46 26.29
N ILE A 91 12.23 1.57 26.89
CA ILE A 91 12.18 2.87 26.19
C ILE A 91 13.48 3.65 26.43
N ASN A 92 14.10 4.11 25.34
CA ASN A 92 15.17 5.10 25.36
C ASN A 92 14.98 6.10 24.21
N THR A 93 15.77 7.18 24.21
CA THR A 93 15.65 8.27 23.22
C THR A 93 15.81 7.75 21.79
N ASP A 94 16.84 6.96 21.50
CA ASP A 94 17.08 6.40 20.16
C ASP A 94 15.91 5.55 19.65
N GLN A 95 15.28 4.76 20.52
CA GLN A 95 14.13 3.95 20.16
C GLN A 95 12.89 4.80 19.90
N MET A 96 12.67 5.84 20.71
CA MET A 96 11.58 6.80 20.48
C MET A 96 11.77 7.58 19.18
N GLU A 97 13.00 7.97 18.84
CA GLU A 97 13.31 8.64 17.57
C GLU A 97 13.04 7.73 16.38
N ARG A 98 13.49 6.47 16.42
CA ARG A 98 13.19 5.49 15.36
C ARG A 98 11.70 5.27 15.19
N TYR A 99 10.95 5.15 16.29
CA TYR A 99 9.51 5.00 16.22
C TYR A 99 8.84 6.23 15.60
N THR A 100 9.27 7.43 16.00
CA THR A 100 8.74 8.69 15.45
C THR A 100 8.96 8.76 13.94
N LEU A 101 10.18 8.47 13.47
CA LEU A 101 10.49 8.44 12.03
C LEU A 101 9.65 7.40 11.26
N ALA A 102 9.49 6.19 11.82
CA ALA A 102 8.70 5.15 11.18
C ALA A 102 7.21 5.51 11.14
N ARG A 103 6.70 6.15 12.19
CA ARG A 103 5.32 6.65 12.25
C ARG A 103 5.10 7.76 11.22
N ASP A 104 5.99 8.74 11.15
CA ASP A 104 5.87 9.86 10.21
C ASP A 104 5.91 9.35 8.75
N ALA A 105 6.80 8.41 8.43
CA ALA A 105 6.84 7.77 7.11
C ALA A 105 5.53 7.01 6.78
N TYR A 106 4.95 6.32 7.77
CA TYR A 106 3.65 5.68 7.61
C TYR A 106 2.53 6.70 7.40
N GLU A 107 2.46 7.77 8.18
CA GLU A 107 1.46 8.83 8.04
C GLU A 107 1.54 9.48 6.64
N ASP A 108 2.74 9.81 6.17
CA ASP A 108 2.96 10.34 4.83
C ASP A 108 2.51 9.34 3.75
N SER A 109 2.75 8.05 3.93
CA SER A 109 2.32 7.02 2.98
C SER A 109 0.80 6.89 2.92
N VAL A 110 0.11 7.03 4.05
CA VAL A 110 -1.36 7.00 4.13
C VAL A 110 -1.96 8.21 3.43
N ASN A 111 -1.36 9.39 3.58
CA ASN A 111 -1.78 10.59 2.85
C ASN A 111 -1.70 10.38 1.33
N HIS A 112 -0.55 9.91 0.83
CA HIS A 112 -0.39 9.62 -0.61
C HIS A 112 -1.34 8.51 -1.10
N PHE A 113 -1.67 7.54 -0.26
CA PHE A 113 -2.66 6.51 -0.57
C PHE A 113 -4.07 7.10 -0.67
N GLY A 114 -4.46 7.98 0.25
CA GLY A 114 -5.71 8.73 0.20
C GLY A 114 -5.84 9.56 -1.07
N GLU A 115 -4.81 10.34 -1.42
CA GLU A 115 -4.79 11.12 -2.66
C GLU A 115 -4.93 10.25 -3.92
N ALA A 116 -4.29 9.09 -3.94
CA ALA A 116 -4.39 8.16 -5.06
C ALA A 116 -5.80 7.56 -5.17
N ARG A 117 -6.46 7.30 -4.03
CA ARG A 117 -7.85 6.84 -3.99
C ARG A 117 -8.79 7.89 -4.58
N GLU A 118 -8.68 9.13 -4.14
CA GLU A 118 -9.53 10.24 -4.63
C GLU A 118 -9.35 10.41 -6.15
N LYS A 119 -8.10 10.49 -6.62
CA LYS A 119 -7.79 10.61 -8.06
C LYS A 119 -8.36 9.44 -8.87
N LEU A 120 -8.23 8.21 -8.39
CA LEU A 120 -8.81 7.06 -9.08
C LEU A 120 -10.34 7.12 -9.10
N ALA A 121 -10.98 7.54 -8.00
CA ALA A 121 -12.43 7.69 -7.95
C ALA A 121 -12.94 8.71 -8.98
N ASP A 122 -12.24 9.83 -9.17
CA ASP A 122 -12.58 10.84 -10.17
C ASP A 122 -12.44 10.29 -11.60
N VAL A 123 -11.34 9.59 -11.88
CA VAL A 123 -11.06 8.95 -13.18
C VAL A 123 -12.07 7.84 -13.50
N LEU A 124 -12.53 7.08 -12.50
CA LEU A 124 -13.55 6.06 -12.67
C LEU A 124 -14.93 6.65 -12.97
N LYS A 125 -15.24 7.82 -12.42
CA LYS A 125 -16.52 8.54 -12.65
C LYS A 125 -16.53 9.38 -13.92
N ASP A 126 -15.46 9.36 -14.71
CA ASP A 126 -15.30 10.24 -15.89
C ASP A 126 -15.44 11.74 -15.55
N VAL A 127 -15.15 12.13 -14.30
CA VAL A 127 -15.13 13.53 -13.89
C VAL A 127 -13.80 14.13 -14.37
N TYR A 128 -13.73 14.51 -15.64
CA TYR A 128 -12.69 15.37 -16.19
C TYR A 128 -13.28 16.76 -16.44
N TRP A 129 -12.67 17.79 -15.84
CA TRP A 129 -12.88 19.22 -16.13
C TRP A 129 -12.11 19.65 -17.37
#